data_AF-A0A3S0U6Y3-F1
#
_entry.id   AF-A0A3S0U6Y3-F1
#
_cell.length_a   1.000
_cell.length_b   1.000
_cell.length_c   1.000
_cell.angle_alpha   90.00
_cell.angle_beta   90.00
_cell.angle_gamma   90.00
#
_symmetry.space_group_name_H-M   'P 1'
#
loop_
_entity.id
_entity.type
_entity.pdbx_description
1 polymer ?
#
loop_
_entity_poly.entity_id
_entity_poly.type
_entity_poly.pdbx_seq_one_letter_code
_entity_poly.pdbx_strand_id
1 'polypeptide(L)' 'MNQLSDPDDEMPAEIDFSQGQRGQFFKPGTKLNLPVYLDAPIQARLAALAEARGVEFSTFINELLKKDLELIDGVR' A
#
# COMPACT_ATOMS: atom_id res chain seq x y z
N MET A 1 -9.91 -11.70 34.32
CA MET A 1 -9.65 -11.01 33.04
C MET A 1 -9.81 -12.02 31.92
N ASN A 2 -10.87 -11.90 31.12
CA ASN A 2 -11.14 -12.79 30.00
C ASN A 2 -10.38 -12.22 28.78
N GLN A 3 -9.31 -12.86 28.36
CA GLN A 3 -8.64 -12.53 27.10
C GLN A 3 -9.46 -13.16 25.97
N LEU A 4 -10.13 -12.33 25.18
CA LEU A 4 -10.62 -12.73 23.87
C LEU A 4 -9.39 -12.81 22.95
N SER A 5 -8.89 -14.02 22.70
CA SER A 5 -7.93 -14.28 21.64
C SER A 5 -8.66 -14.17 20.30
N ASP A 6 -8.16 -13.33 19.40
CA ASP A 6 -8.64 -13.23 18.03
C ASP A 6 -8.56 -14.62 17.35
N PRO A 7 -9.61 -15.07 16.65
CA PRO A 7 -9.66 -16.41 16.04
C PRO A 7 -8.69 -16.60 14.86
N ASP A 8 -8.01 -15.54 14.42
CA ASP A 8 -7.03 -15.56 13.32
C ASP A 8 -5.56 -15.69 13.78
N ASP A 9 -5.30 -15.83 15.09
CA ASP A 9 -3.93 -15.85 15.66
C ASP A 9 -3.35 -17.27 15.85
N GLU A 10 -4.06 -18.32 15.42
CA GLU A 10 -3.55 -19.70 15.45
C GLU A 10 -2.74 -20.04 14.19
N MET A 11 -1.46 -19.66 14.18
CA MET A 11 -0.52 -20.27 13.24
C MET A 11 -0.37 -21.77 13.59
N PRO A 12 -0.59 -22.69 12.63
CA PRO A 12 -0.49 -24.11 12.89
C PRO A 12 0.94 -24.50 13.31
N ALA A 13 1.04 -25.46 14.23
CA ALA A 13 2.33 -25.94 14.75
C ALA A 13 3.23 -26.54 13.65
N GLU A 14 2.63 -27.06 12.58
CA GLU A 14 3.35 -27.62 11.43
C GLU A 14 2.73 -27.10 10.12
N ILE A 15 3.58 -26.61 9.23
CA ILE A 15 3.22 -26.19 7.88
C ILE A 15 3.85 -27.17 6.90
N ASP A 16 3.04 -27.83 6.07
CA ASP A 16 3.53 -28.75 5.04
C ASP A 16 4.05 -27.99 3.82
N PHE A 17 5.36 -28.11 3.56
CA PHE A 17 6.05 -27.54 2.40
C PHE A 17 6.39 -28.59 1.32
N SER A 18 5.83 -29.80 1.39
CA SER A 18 6.13 -30.90 0.45
C SER A 18 5.88 -30.56 -1.01
N GLN A 19 4.97 -29.63 -1.29
CA GLN A 19 4.64 -29.12 -2.64
C GLN A 19 5.46 -27.87 -3.03
N GLY A 20 6.42 -27.46 -2.21
CA GLY A 20 7.22 -26.26 -2.44
C GLY A 20 8.09 -26.37 -3.68
N GLN A 21 7.85 -25.51 -4.67
CA GLN A 21 8.68 -25.42 -5.88
C GLN A 21 9.71 -24.29 -5.76
N ARG A 22 10.99 -24.60 -5.94
CA ARG A 22 12.06 -23.59 -5.95
C ARG A 22 11.81 -22.58 -7.06
N GLY A 23 11.72 -21.30 -6.70
CA GLY A 23 11.53 -20.21 -7.65
C GLY A 23 10.08 -20.02 -8.11
N GLN A 24 9.08 -20.61 -7.44
CA GLN A 24 7.66 -20.46 -7.79
C GLN A 24 7.21 -19.00 -7.99
N PHE A 25 7.77 -18.07 -7.21
CA PHE A 25 7.48 -16.63 -7.29
C PHE A 25 8.58 -15.83 -7.98
N PHE A 26 9.71 -16.45 -8.33
CA PHE A 26 10.81 -15.78 -9.00
C PHE A 26 10.46 -15.57 -10.47
N LYS A 27 10.56 -14.33 -10.91
CA LYS A 27 10.28 -13.92 -12.28
C LYS A 27 11.47 -13.11 -12.80
N PRO A 28 12.30 -13.67 -13.71
CA PRO A 28 13.45 -12.97 -14.28
C PRO A 28 13.05 -11.63 -14.88
N GLY A 29 13.83 -10.57 -14.63
CA GLY A 29 13.58 -9.24 -15.20
C GLY A 29 12.36 -8.50 -14.62
N THR A 30 11.77 -8.97 -13.51
CA THR A 30 10.63 -8.28 -12.89
C THR A 30 11.05 -6.95 -12.30
N LYS A 31 10.32 -5.88 -12.66
CA LYS A 31 10.34 -4.62 -11.92
C LYS A 31 9.33 -4.70 -10.78
N LEU A 32 9.84 -4.63 -9.56
CA LEU A 32 9.02 -4.50 -8.35
C LEU A 32 8.68 -3.03 -8.15
N ASN A 33 7.40 -2.69 -8.31
CA ASN A 33 6.88 -1.38 -7.93
C ASN A 33 6.37 -1.50 -6.49
N LEU A 34 7.23 -1.19 -5.52
CA LEU A 34 6.82 -1.22 -4.12
C LEU A 34 5.86 -0.06 -3.85
N PRO A 35 4.74 -0.30 -3.14
CA PRO A 35 3.86 0.78 -2.73
C PRO A 35 4.62 1.70 -1.77
N VAL A 36 4.50 3.01 -2.02
CA VAL A 36 4.97 4.04 -1.09
C VAL A 36 3.77 4.44 -0.24
N TYR A 37 3.88 4.22 1.06
CA TYR A 37 2.85 4.61 2.02
C TYR A 37 3.05 6.07 2.43
N LEU A 38 1.93 6.77 2.59
CA LEU A 38 1.92 8.09 3.21
C LEU A 38 1.86 7.92 4.73
N ASP A 39 2.37 8.91 5.46
CA ASP A 39 2.17 8.96 6.91
C ASP A 39 0.66 8.96 7.21
N ALA A 40 0.24 8.16 8.20
CA ALA A 40 -1.16 8.00 8.59
C ALA A 40 -1.95 9.33 8.74
N PRO A 41 -1.44 10.38 9.43
CA PRO A 41 -2.18 11.65 9.52
C PRO A 41 -2.32 12.36 8.16
N ILE A 42 -1.33 12.24 7.28
CA ILE A 42 -1.36 12.83 5.94
C ILE A 42 -2.39 12.09 5.09
N GLN A 43 -2.36 10.75 5.11
CA GLN A 43 -3.31 9.92 4.39
C GLN A 43 -4.76 10.24 4.80
N ALA A 44 -5.04 10.30 6.10
CA ALA A 44 -6.37 10.60 6.62
C ALA A 44 -6.88 11.97 6.14
N ARG A 45 -6.02 12.99 6.18
CA ARG A 45 -6.37 14.34 5.69
C ARG A 45 -6.66 14.34 4.19
N LEU A 46 -5.82 13.69 3.39
CA LEU A 46 -5.99 13.66 1.94
C LEU A 46 -7.20 12.82 1.52
N ALA A 47 -7.52 11.76 2.27
CA ALA A 47 -8.74 10.96 2.07
C ALA A 47 -10.00 11.80 2.29
N ALA A 48 -10.06 12.56 3.40
CA ALA A 48 -11.17 13.47 3.66
C ALA A 48 -11.34 14.56 2.57
N LEU A 49 -10.21 15.06 2.03
CA LEU A 49 -10.25 16.03 0.92
C LEU A 49 -10.73 15.41 -0.40
N ALA A 50 -10.34 14.16 -0.70
CA ALA A 50 -10.80 13.44 -1.88
C ALA A 50 -12.31 13.17 -1.79
N GLU A 51 -12.78 12.71 -0.63
CA GLU A 51 -14.19 12.46 -0.35
C GLU A 51 -15.02 13.75 -0.47
N ALA A 52 -14.56 14.85 0.13
CA ALA A 52 -15.24 16.14 0.02
C ALA A 52 -15.34 16.67 -1.42
N ARG A 53 -14.43 16.23 -2.30
CA ARG A 53 -14.45 16.56 -3.74
C ARG A 53 -15.21 15.54 -4.59
N GLY A 54 -15.61 14.41 -4.01
CA GLY A 54 -16.25 13.30 -4.73
C GLY A 54 -15.31 12.61 -5.73
N VAL A 55 -14.00 12.62 -5.48
CA VAL A 55 -12.98 12.03 -6.36
C VAL A 55 -12.33 10.83 -5.65
N GLU A 56 -11.93 9.83 -6.41
CA GLU A 56 -11.20 8.67 -5.89
C GLU A 56 -9.83 9.09 -5.33
N PHE A 57 -9.43 8.50 -4.21
CA PHE A 57 -8.24 8.89 -3.46
C PHE A 57 -6.94 8.82 -4.28
N SER A 58 -6.68 7.70 -4.97
CA SER A 58 -5.50 7.53 -5.82
C SER A 58 -5.46 8.56 -6.95
N THR A 59 -6.60 8.84 -7.57
CA THR A 59 -6.74 9.87 -8.61
C THR A 59 -6.38 11.24 -8.04
N PHE A 60 -6.95 11.61 -6.89
CA PHE A 60 -6.68 12.88 -6.22
C PHE A 60 -5.20 13.04 -5.82
N ILE A 61 -4.59 12.02 -5.24
CA ILE A 61 -3.17 12.02 -4.85
C ILE A 61 -2.27 12.18 -6.09
N ASN A 62 -2.54 11.44 -7.16
CA ASN A 62 -1.74 11.52 -8.38
C ASN A 62 -1.83 12.90 -9.02
N GLU A 63 -3.02 13.52 -9.05
CA GLU A 63 -3.17 14.89 -9.55
C GLU A 63 -2.43 15.91 -8.69
N LEU A 64 -2.48 15.75 -7.36
CA LEU A 64 -1.77 16.62 -6.43
C LEU A 64 -0.25 16.54 -6.66
N LEU A 65 0.30 15.32 -6.71
CA LEU A 65 1.74 15.10 -6.92
C LEU A 65 2.21 15.58 -8.30
N LYS A 66 1.40 15.41 -9.35
CA LYS A 66 1.72 15.94 -10.68
C LYS A 66 1.87 17.46 -10.68
N LYS A 67 0.94 18.18 -10.02
CA LYS A 67 1.01 19.64 -9.91
C LYS A 67 2.24 20.09 -9.13
N ASP A 68 2.58 19.39 -8.05
CA ASP A 68 3.81 19.68 -7.30
C ASP A 68 5.07 19.48 -8.17
N LEU A 69 5.12 18.42 -8.99
CA LEU A 69 6.22 18.19 -9.93
C LEU A 69 6.31 19.28 -11.00
N GLU A 70 5.18 19.68 -11.59
CA GLU A 70 5.11 20.78 -12.57
C GLU A 70 5.64 22.10 -11.99
N LEU A 71 5.34 22.40 -10.72
CA LEU A 71 5.87 23.57 -10.03
C LEU A 71 7.38 23.48 -9.80
N ILE A 72 7.89 22.30 -9.42
CA ILE A 72 9.34 22.08 -9.22
C ILE A 72 10.09 22.22 -10.55
N ASP A 73 9.57 21.64 -11.62
CA ASP A 73 10.20 21.67 -12.95
C ASP A 73 10.12 23.07 -13.58
N GLY A 74 9.03 23.82 -13.37
CA GLY A 74 8.87 25.19 -13.87
C GLY A 74 9.68 26.26 -13.14
N VAL A 75 10.29 25.92 -11.99
CA VAL A 75 11.22 26.79 -11.24
C VAL A 75 12.67 26.64 -11.76
N ARG A 76 12.94 25.71 -12.67
CA ARG A 76 14.22 25.60 -13.41
C ARG A 76 14.24 26.48 -14.65
#